data_AF-A0A239SMW1-F1
#
_entry.id   AF-A0A239SMW1-F1
#
_cell.length_a   1.000
_cell.length_b   1.000
_cell.length_c   1.000
_cell.angle_alpha   90.00
_cell.angle_beta   90.00
_cell.angle_gamma   90.00
#
_symmetry.space_group_name_H-M   'P 1'
#
loop_
_entity.id
_entity.type
_entity.pdbx_description
1 polymer ?
#
loop_
_entity_poly.entity_id
_entity_poly.type
_entity_poly.pdbx_seq_one_letter_code
_entity_poly.pdbx_strand_id
1 'polypeptide(L)'
;MKHFTPMGNVIGPAQGTAPRLARSTMNGTHGTAGTHRPTFSATFSPSLPSPQLLPDNIMTQRLLSFLPSSLTSYLVTLLVPAAMLAGCAAPSGGGANPASGTSDNTAAATAPADILGTWQLMKWEGTSDAPNLPEGRAINLTFNDKGAYSGTGGCNRIFGQYTIGPGKGQLSIQPPAATRMACPDSMAFEDRYLKTLASMTRFERRDTQLILSAPNGPTLTYASQTLLNRTVAGASGAATTEDRILDVDSQMADCVGVAPRKCLRVRAADDSGKSQWELWYAHIDGFEWKPGVEYRVKIHGEPVANPPADASSMRWTLVEVIRETPAR
;
A
#
# COMPACT_ATOMS: atom_id res chain seq x y z
N MET A 1 -42.68 44.70 23.04
CA MET A 1 -42.15 45.76 23.93
C MET A 1 -42.31 45.31 25.38
N LYS A 2 -41.35 45.66 26.26
CA LYS A 2 -40.94 45.03 27.55
C LYS A 2 -39.76 44.06 27.31
N HIS A 3 -38.49 44.48 27.36
CA HIS A 3 -37.70 45.04 28.49
C HIS A 3 -37.93 44.26 29.80
N PHE A 4 -36.95 43.45 30.21
CA PHE A 4 -36.08 43.70 31.37
C PHE A 4 -35.26 42.44 31.70
N THR A 5 -33.94 42.55 31.54
CA THR A 5 -32.85 41.93 32.33
C THR A 5 -33.04 42.30 33.84
N PRO A 6 -32.20 41.95 34.85
CA PRO A 6 -30.95 41.17 34.89
C PRO A 6 -30.70 40.37 36.21
N MET A 7 -29.43 39.93 36.36
CA MET A 7 -28.66 39.64 37.60
C MET A 7 -29.07 38.43 38.41
N GLY A 8 -28.20 37.42 38.53
CA GLY A 8 -27.13 37.37 39.55
C GLY A 8 -27.56 36.28 40.55
N ASN A 9 -26.73 35.50 41.23
CA ASN A 9 -25.34 35.61 41.59
C ASN A 9 -25.01 34.24 42.27
N VAL A 10 -23.75 33.79 42.17
CA VAL A 10 -22.93 33.39 43.35
C VAL A 10 -22.96 31.94 43.92
N ILE A 11 -21.73 31.38 44.00
CA ILE A 11 -21.09 30.39 44.92
C ILE A 11 -21.40 28.87 44.81
N GLY A 12 -20.42 28.12 44.27
CA GLY A 12 -19.49 27.26 45.02
C GLY A 12 -19.97 25.97 45.74
N PRO A 13 -19.03 25.12 46.23
CA PRO A 13 -18.91 23.71 45.82
C PRO A 13 -19.05 22.66 46.94
N ALA A 14 -19.24 21.38 46.58
CA ALA A 14 -18.92 20.17 47.38
C ALA A 14 -19.01 18.93 46.46
N GLN A 15 -17.93 18.20 46.12
CA GLN A 15 -17.17 17.17 46.88
C GLN A 15 -17.91 15.85 47.17
N GLY A 16 -17.25 14.74 46.76
CA GLY A 16 -17.45 13.36 47.22
C GLY A 16 -18.53 12.56 46.48
N THR A 17 -18.43 11.26 46.19
CA THR A 17 -17.53 10.19 46.66
C THR A 17 -17.75 8.95 45.79
N ALA A 18 -16.71 8.15 45.53
CA ALA A 18 -16.78 6.82 44.91
C ALA A 18 -17.05 5.70 45.94
N PRO A 19 -17.55 4.52 45.51
CA PRO A 19 -17.26 3.25 46.19
C PRO A 19 -16.65 2.23 45.19
N ARG A 20 -15.47 1.64 45.43
CA ARG A 20 -15.05 0.60 46.41
C ARG A 20 -15.37 -0.84 45.95
N LEU A 21 -14.27 -1.54 45.68
CA LEU A 21 -14.10 -2.98 45.44
C LEU A 21 -14.73 -3.87 46.53
N ALA A 22 -15.31 -4.99 46.11
CA ALA A 22 -15.62 -6.13 46.97
C ALA A 22 -14.75 -7.33 46.56
N ARG A 23 -13.98 -7.80 47.53
CA ARG A 23 -13.12 -8.99 47.53
C ARG A 23 -13.93 -10.09 48.23
N SER A 24 -14.08 -11.26 47.62
CA SER A 24 -14.71 -12.42 48.27
C SER A 24 -13.74 -13.60 48.30
N THR A 25 -13.44 -14.04 49.51
CA THR A 25 -12.68 -15.23 49.89
C THR A 25 -13.60 -16.44 49.98
N MET A 26 -13.19 -17.60 49.46
CA MET A 26 -13.55 -18.90 50.02
C MET A 26 -12.38 -19.88 49.90
N ASN A 27 -12.28 -20.72 50.93
CA ASN A 27 -11.20 -21.63 51.31
C ASN A 27 -11.76 -23.06 51.25
N GLY A 28 -10.97 -24.08 50.92
CA GLY A 28 -11.39 -25.49 51.12
C GLY A 28 -10.74 -26.59 50.26
N THR A 29 -9.55 -27.05 50.71
CA THR A 29 -9.11 -28.46 50.96
C THR A 29 -9.34 -29.67 50.01
N HIS A 30 -8.26 -30.49 49.95
CA HIS A 30 -8.09 -31.91 49.53
C HIS A 30 -8.34 -32.23 48.03
N GLY A 31 -7.47 -32.89 47.26
CA GLY A 31 -6.38 -33.82 47.52
C GLY A 31 -6.68 -35.13 46.78
N THR A 32 -5.98 -35.43 45.68
CA THR A 32 -5.65 -36.80 45.18
C THR A 32 -4.93 -36.75 43.83
N ALA A 33 -3.87 -37.54 43.74
CA ALA A 33 -3.11 -37.83 42.53
C ALA A 33 -3.87 -38.79 41.62
N GLY A 34 -3.73 -38.61 40.30
CA GLY A 34 -4.34 -39.46 39.28
C GLY A 34 -3.67 -39.27 37.93
N THR A 35 -2.65 -40.08 37.68
CA THR A 35 -1.95 -40.33 36.42
C THR A 35 -2.87 -40.41 35.21
N HIS A 36 -2.63 -39.60 34.17
CA HIS A 36 -2.98 -39.93 32.80
C HIS A 36 -1.92 -39.41 31.81
N ARG A 37 -1.08 -40.34 31.34
CA ARG A 37 -0.37 -40.25 30.06
C ARG A 37 -1.38 -40.54 28.94
N PRO A 38 -1.48 -39.71 27.90
CA PRO A 38 -1.95 -40.17 26.61
C PRO A 38 -0.74 -40.48 25.71
N THR A 39 -0.52 -41.77 25.48
CA THR A 39 0.33 -42.27 24.40
C THR A 39 -0.41 -42.06 23.08
N PHE A 40 -0.01 -41.04 22.30
CA PHE A 40 -0.44 -40.91 20.91
C PHE A 40 0.61 -41.54 20.00
N SER A 41 0.38 -42.79 19.60
CA SER A 41 1.06 -43.40 18.45
C SER A 41 0.40 -42.90 17.18
N ALA A 42 1.02 -41.94 16.51
CA ALA A 42 0.64 -41.53 15.16
C ALA A 42 1.37 -42.41 14.14
N THR A 43 0.68 -43.41 13.61
CA THR A 43 1.09 -44.13 12.40
C THR A 43 0.42 -43.45 11.22
N PHE A 44 1.16 -42.63 10.46
CA PHE A 44 0.72 -42.14 9.16
C PHE A 44 1.90 -42.23 8.19
N SER A 45 1.85 -43.24 7.31
CA SER A 45 2.64 -43.29 6.07
C SER A 45 1.71 -42.92 4.91
N PRO A 46 2.00 -41.88 4.14
CA PRO A 46 1.43 -41.72 2.81
C PRO A 46 2.40 -42.28 1.75
N SER A 47 1.89 -43.24 1.01
CA SER A 47 2.44 -43.80 -0.23
C SER A 47 2.60 -42.73 -1.31
N LEU A 48 3.82 -42.60 -1.86
CA LEU A 48 4.12 -41.87 -3.09
C LEU A 48 3.56 -42.58 -4.32
N PRO A 49 2.96 -41.87 -5.29
CA PRO A 49 2.87 -42.35 -6.66
C PRO A 49 4.04 -41.84 -7.51
N SER A 50 4.65 -42.76 -8.23
CA SER A 50 5.71 -42.57 -9.22
C SER A 50 5.28 -41.68 -10.40
N PRO A 51 6.16 -40.86 -10.99
CA PRO A 51 5.92 -40.27 -12.30
C PRO A 51 6.33 -41.24 -13.42
N GLN A 52 5.39 -41.50 -14.33
CA GLN A 52 5.62 -42.25 -15.58
C GLN A 52 6.32 -41.34 -16.60
N LEU A 53 7.45 -41.85 -17.11
CA LEU A 53 8.12 -41.44 -18.34
C LEU A 53 7.26 -41.80 -19.56
N LEU A 54 7.25 -40.96 -20.59
CA LEU A 54 6.97 -41.27 -22.01
C LEU A 54 7.26 -40.01 -22.87
N PRO A 55 7.48 -40.14 -24.20
CA PRO A 55 8.80 -39.92 -24.77
C PRO A 55 8.89 -38.76 -25.77
N ASP A 56 10.12 -38.39 -26.08
CA ASP A 56 10.54 -37.56 -27.20
C ASP A 56 9.97 -38.06 -28.53
N ASN A 57 9.43 -37.14 -29.32
CA ASN A 57 9.23 -37.36 -30.76
C ASN A 57 9.86 -36.21 -31.55
N ILE A 58 10.97 -36.57 -32.22
CA ILE A 58 11.70 -35.83 -33.23
C ILE A 58 11.06 -36.15 -34.59
N MET A 59 10.66 -35.13 -35.35
CA MET A 59 10.61 -35.17 -36.82
C MET A 59 10.39 -33.73 -37.33
N THR A 60 11.41 -33.00 -37.79
CA THR A 60 12.03 -33.05 -39.12
C THR A 60 11.04 -32.82 -40.27
N GLN A 61 11.02 -31.60 -40.84
CA GLN A 61 10.82 -31.31 -42.28
C GLN A 61 11.08 -29.80 -42.51
N ARG A 62 12.24 -29.41 -43.04
CA ARG A 62 12.53 -29.15 -44.48
C ARG A 62 11.48 -28.27 -45.16
N LEU A 63 11.77 -26.98 -45.37
CA LEU A 63 12.47 -26.37 -46.53
C LEU A 63 11.48 -25.98 -47.64
N LEU A 64 11.78 -24.84 -48.31
CA LEU A 64 11.13 -24.21 -49.47
C LEU A 64 10.14 -23.09 -49.10
N SER A 65 10.11 -21.88 -49.66
CA SER A 65 10.95 -21.10 -50.59
C SER A 65 10.10 -19.89 -51.02
N PHE A 66 10.76 -18.87 -51.60
CA PHE A 66 10.19 -17.84 -52.50
C PHE A 66 9.71 -16.49 -51.91
N LEU A 67 10.69 -15.58 -51.89
CA LEU A 67 10.76 -14.27 -52.60
C LEU A 67 9.92 -13.04 -52.18
N PRO A 68 10.53 -11.84 -52.31
CA PRO A 68 9.95 -10.52 -51.99
C PRO A 68 9.44 -9.78 -53.25
N SER A 69 8.58 -8.78 -53.08
CA SER A 69 8.22 -7.65 -54.00
C SER A 69 7.08 -6.89 -53.29
N SER A 70 6.91 -5.57 -53.25
CA SER A 70 7.17 -4.45 -54.18
C SER A 70 6.98 -3.15 -53.35
N LEU A 71 7.93 -2.21 -53.31
CA LEU A 71 7.99 -1.02 -54.18
C LEU A 71 6.65 -0.29 -54.38
N THR A 72 6.44 0.79 -53.63
CA THR A 72 5.61 1.93 -54.07
C THR A 72 6.36 3.23 -53.80
N SER A 73 6.89 3.79 -54.89
CA SER A 73 7.31 5.18 -55.02
C SER A 73 6.12 6.01 -55.49
N TYR A 74 5.86 7.18 -54.90
CA TYR A 74 5.23 8.33 -55.58
C TYR A 74 5.72 9.61 -54.87
N LEU A 75 6.70 10.33 -55.43
CA LEU A 75 6.65 11.38 -56.46
C LEU A 75 6.33 12.77 -55.89
N VAL A 76 7.36 13.60 -56.01
CA VAL A 76 7.52 15.02 -55.73
C VAL A 76 6.55 15.88 -56.55
N THR A 77 5.95 16.88 -55.92
CA THR A 77 5.54 18.12 -56.61
C THR A 77 5.95 19.33 -55.77
N LEU A 78 6.84 20.12 -56.37
CA LEU A 78 7.43 21.35 -55.88
C LEU A 78 6.65 22.53 -56.48
N LEU A 79 6.23 23.50 -55.66
CA LEU A 79 5.88 24.83 -56.15
C LEU A 79 6.07 25.87 -55.03
N VAL A 80 7.19 26.59 -55.13
CA VAL A 80 7.44 27.88 -54.48
C VAL A 80 7.07 28.95 -55.51
N PRO A 81 6.46 30.07 -55.09
CA PRO A 81 7.20 31.34 -55.16
C PRO A 81 7.03 32.22 -53.93
N ALA A 82 7.99 33.14 -53.82
CA ALA A 82 8.33 33.96 -52.67
C ALA A 82 7.63 35.34 -52.62
N ALA A 83 7.76 35.93 -51.43
CA ALA A 83 8.14 37.32 -51.16
C ALA A 83 7.08 38.34 -50.68
N MET A 84 7.62 39.25 -49.83
CA MET A 84 7.12 40.54 -49.33
C MET A 84 6.29 40.46 -48.02
N LEU A 85 6.47 41.29 -46.99
CA LEU A 85 7.23 42.51 -46.74
C LEU A 85 7.37 42.73 -45.21
N ALA A 86 8.35 43.52 -44.82
CA ALA A 86 8.70 43.91 -43.44
C ALA A 86 7.59 44.65 -42.66
N GLY A 87 7.66 44.58 -41.33
CA GLY A 87 6.91 45.45 -40.42
C GLY A 87 7.31 45.27 -38.95
N CYS A 88 8.29 46.05 -38.48
CA CYS A 88 8.57 46.24 -37.06
C CYS A 88 7.53 47.16 -36.43
N ALA A 89 7.00 46.79 -35.27
CA ALA A 89 6.41 47.74 -34.32
C ALA A 89 6.63 47.23 -32.89
N ALA A 90 7.51 47.92 -32.16
CA ALA A 90 7.46 47.95 -30.70
C ALA A 90 6.54 49.11 -30.29
N PRO A 91 5.84 48.97 -29.15
CA PRO A 91 5.81 50.11 -28.23
C PRO A 91 6.18 49.73 -26.80
N SER A 92 6.82 50.71 -26.21
CA SER A 92 7.30 50.89 -24.85
C SER A 92 6.24 50.72 -23.77
N GLY A 93 6.67 50.14 -22.64
CA GLY A 93 6.50 50.71 -21.30
C GLY A 93 5.09 50.86 -20.72
N GLY A 94 4.76 50.00 -19.75
CA GLY A 94 3.68 50.22 -18.79
C GLY A 94 3.74 49.17 -17.70
N GLY A 95 4.29 49.52 -16.54
CA GLY A 95 4.40 48.63 -15.39
C GLY A 95 3.04 48.16 -14.89
N ALA A 96 2.93 46.86 -14.64
CA ALA A 96 1.96 46.29 -13.72
C ALA A 96 2.70 45.28 -12.84
N ASN A 97 2.54 45.50 -11.54
CA ASN A 97 2.90 44.66 -10.39
C ASN A 97 2.97 43.15 -10.73
N PRO A 98 3.91 42.37 -10.15
CA PRO A 98 3.65 40.95 -9.99
C PRO A 98 2.45 40.83 -9.05
N ALA A 99 1.27 40.62 -9.62
CA ALA A 99 0.17 40.04 -8.86
C ALA A 99 0.68 38.69 -8.39
N SER A 100 0.94 38.60 -7.10
CA SER A 100 1.10 37.36 -6.36
C SER A 100 -0.01 36.42 -6.84
N GLY A 101 0.39 35.40 -7.59
CA GLY A 101 -0.49 34.32 -7.99
C GLY A 101 -1.07 33.72 -6.72
N THR A 102 -2.37 33.89 -6.57
CA THR A 102 -3.24 33.14 -5.69
C THR A 102 -2.80 31.68 -5.70
N SER A 103 -2.65 31.09 -4.52
CA SER A 103 -2.44 29.65 -4.35
C SER A 103 -3.41 28.88 -5.26
N ASP A 104 -2.87 28.25 -6.30
CA ASP A 104 -3.60 27.28 -7.10
C ASP A 104 -4.04 26.17 -6.15
N ASN A 105 -5.35 26.10 -5.91
CA ASN A 105 -5.99 24.83 -5.60
C ASN A 105 -5.63 23.91 -6.78
N THR A 106 -4.77 22.93 -6.54
CA THR A 106 -4.34 21.98 -7.56
C THR A 106 -5.52 21.49 -8.39
N ALA A 107 -5.42 21.66 -9.71
CA ALA A 107 -6.44 21.23 -10.65
C ALA A 107 -6.76 19.74 -10.48
N ALA A 108 -8.05 19.44 -10.30
CA ALA A 108 -8.59 18.08 -10.30
C ALA A 108 -8.32 17.40 -11.65
N ALA A 109 -7.56 16.30 -11.63
CA ALA A 109 -7.32 15.46 -12.80
C ALA A 109 -8.26 14.25 -12.78
N THR A 110 -8.74 13.84 -13.96
CA THR A 110 -9.71 12.74 -14.05
C THR A 110 -9.58 11.92 -15.33
N ALA A 111 -8.34 11.57 -15.67
CA ALA A 111 -8.02 10.56 -16.67
C ALA A 111 -8.25 9.13 -16.10
N PRO A 112 -8.50 8.12 -16.95
CA PRO A 112 -8.67 6.73 -16.49
C PRO A 112 -7.49 6.20 -15.68
N ALA A 113 -6.26 6.64 -15.98
CA ALA A 113 -5.06 6.23 -15.24
C ALA A 113 -5.00 6.83 -13.82
N ASP A 114 -5.77 7.89 -13.53
CA ASP A 114 -5.67 8.61 -12.26
C ASP A 114 -6.20 7.81 -11.07
N ILE A 115 -7.10 6.85 -11.30
CA ILE A 115 -7.59 5.94 -10.26
C ILE A 115 -6.57 4.85 -9.87
N LEU A 116 -5.59 4.59 -10.74
CA LEU A 116 -4.64 3.49 -10.54
C LEU A 116 -3.72 3.74 -9.36
N GLY A 117 -3.30 2.63 -8.74
CA GLY A 117 -2.38 2.63 -7.60
C GLY A 117 -3.06 2.19 -6.32
N THR A 118 -2.33 2.36 -5.21
CA THR A 118 -2.78 1.95 -3.88
C THR A 118 -3.12 3.15 -3.02
N TRP A 119 -4.26 3.05 -2.36
CA TRP A 119 -4.96 4.14 -1.69
C TRP A 119 -5.38 3.69 -0.29
N GLN A 120 -5.20 4.56 0.70
CA GLN A 120 -5.65 4.33 2.08
C GLN A 120 -6.76 5.29 2.43
N LEU A 121 -7.86 4.79 3.01
CA LEU A 121 -8.99 5.62 3.42
C LEU A 121 -8.56 6.54 4.56
N MET A 122 -8.70 7.85 4.36
CA MET A 122 -8.39 8.88 5.36
C MET A 122 -9.66 9.50 5.93
N LYS A 123 -10.71 9.60 5.12
CA LYS A 123 -11.94 10.29 5.50
C LYS A 123 -13.15 9.65 4.84
N TRP A 124 -14.23 9.58 5.60
CA TRP A 124 -15.55 9.17 5.12
C TRP A 124 -16.57 10.21 5.59
N GLU A 125 -17.17 10.92 4.64
CA GLU A 125 -18.09 12.03 4.89
C GLU A 125 -19.44 11.83 4.17
N GLY A 126 -20.38 12.73 4.41
CA GLY A 126 -21.66 12.76 3.68
C GLY A 126 -22.70 11.74 4.19
N THR A 127 -22.53 11.27 5.42
CA THR A 127 -23.50 10.41 6.11
C THR A 127 -23.62 10.88 7.56
N SER A 128 -24.86 10.98 8.05
CA SER A 128 -25.20 11.47 9.40
C SER A 128 -24.52 10.69 10.52
N ASP A 129 -24.14 9.44 10.24
CA ASP A 129 -23.56 8.51 11.20
C ASP A 129 -22.20 8.01 10.71
N ALA A 130 -21.31 8.87 10.21
CA ALA A 130 -20.00 8.41 9.70
C ALA A 130 -19.27 7.57 10.76
N PRO A 131 -18.94 6.31 10.47
CA PRO A 131 -18.36 5.44 11.49
C PRO A 131 -16.90 5.85 11.69
N ASN A 132 -16.43 5.86 12.94
CA ASN A 132 -15.02 6.07 13.21
C ASN A 132 -14.20 5.00 12.50
N LEU A 133 -13.09 5.39 11.88
CA LEU A 133 -12.16 4.45 11.29
C LEU A 133 -11.67 3.49 12.39
N PRO A 134 -11.69 2.16 12.17
CA PRO A 134 -11.28 1.21 13.19
C PRO A 134 -9.82 1.44 13.56
N GLU A 135 -9.57 1.74 14.84
CA GLU A 135 -8.21 1.94 15.35
C GLU A 135 -7.36 0.68 15.10
N GLY A 136 -6.15 0.87 14.58
CA GLY A 136 -5.22 -0.23 14.27
C GLY A 136 -5.56 -1.06 13.02
N ARG A 137 -6.60 -0.72 12.24
CA ARG A 137 -6.90 -1.41 10.97
C ARG A 137 -7.00 -0.43 9.80
N ALA A 138 -5.95 -0.39 8.99
CA ALA A 138 -5.95 0.41 7.77
C ALA A 138 -6.85 -0.21 6.70
N ILE A 139 -7.70 0.63 6.10
CA ILE A 139 -8.54 0.29 4.97
C ILE A 139 -7.80 0.73 3.72
N ASN A 140 -7.48 -0.22 2.85
CA ASN A 140 -6.78 0.06 1.61
C ASN A 140 -7.54 -0.45 0.39
N LEU A 141 -7.26 0.17 -0.75
CA LEU A 141 -7.71 -0.24 -2.07
C LEU A 141 -6.57 -0.08 -3.06
N THR A 142 -6.31 -1.12 -3.83
CA THR A 142 -5.40 -1.10 -4.97
C THR A 142 -6.22 -1.28 -6.24
N PHE A 143 -6.16 -0.31 -7.16
CA PHE A 143 -6.74 -0.41 -8.50
C PHE A 143 -5.66 -0.74 -9.50
N ASN A 144 -5.88 -1.78 -10.33
CA ASN A 144 -4.98 -2.14 -11.42
C ASN A 144 -5.51 -1.70 -12.79
N ASP A 145 -4.65 -1.76 -13.79
CA ASP A 145 -4.93 -1.40 -15.18
C ASP A 145 -5.85 -2.40 -15.92
N LYS A 146 -6.19 -3.53 -15.28
CA LYS A 146 -7.06 -4.59 -15.83
C LYS A 146 -8.53 -4.48 -15.37
N GLY A 147 -8.91 -3.37 -14.72
CA GLY A 147 -10.27 -3.18 -14.24
C GLY A 147 -10.62 -3.99 -13.00
N ALA A 148 -9.62 -4.41 -12.22
CA ALA A 148 -9.80 -5.09 -10.94
C ALA A 148 -9.28 -4.25 -9.78
N TYR A 149 -9.90 -4.42 -8.61
CA TYR A 149 -9.41 -3.86 -7.36
C TYR A 149 -9.32 -4.91 -6.26
N SER A 150 -8.41 -4.70 -5.31
CA SER A 150 -8.25 -5.51 -4.12
C SER A 150 -7.84 -4.65 -2.93
N GLY A 151 -8.07 -5.13 -1.71
CA GLY A 151 -7.63 -4.43 -0.52
C GLY A 151 -8.20 -4.98 0.79
N THR A 152 -8.31 -4.12 1.80
CA THR A 152 -8.83 -4.45 3.13
C THR A 152 -10.05 -3.60 3.47
N GLY A 153 -11.15 -4.24 3.86
CA GLY A 153 -12.42 -3.57 4.23
C GLY A 153 -12.55 -3.25 5.72
N GLY A 154 -11.52 -3.56 6.51
CA GLY A 154 -11.54 -3.50 7.96
C GLY A 154 -11.16 -4.84 8.57
N CYS A 155 -12.06 -5.83 8.52
CA CYS A 155 -11.80 -7.17 9.04
C CYS A 155 -11.25 -8.13 7.97
N ASN A 156 -11.83 -8.05 6.78
CA ASN A 156 -11.66 -8.95 5.67
C ASN A 156 -10.86 -8.32 4.54
N ARG A 157 -10.25 -9.21 3.76
CA ARG A 157 -9.73 -8.85 2.44
C ARG A 157 -10.91 -8.75 1.48
N ILE A 158 -10.88 -7.71 0.66
CA ILE A 158 -11.92 -7.39 -0.29
C ILE A 158 -11.35 -7.35 -1.70
N PHE A 159 -12.16 -7.70 -2.69
CA PHE A 159 -11.76 -7.66 -4.09
C PHE A 159 -12.99 -7.56 -4.98
N GLY A 160 -12.81 -7.00 -6.17
CA GLY A 160 -13.89 -6.84 -7.13
C GLY A 160 -13.42 -6.21 -8.43
N GLN A 161 -14.37 -5.90 -9.30
CA GLN A 161 -14.12 -5.30 -10.60
C GLN A 161 -14.61 -3.86 -10.63
N TYR A 162 -13.99 -3.03 -11.45
CA TYR A 162 -14.42 -1.67 -11.71
C TYR A 162 -14.31 -1.33 -13.20
N THR A 163 -15.10 -0.35 -13.62
CA THR A 163 -15.07 0.16 -15.00
C THR A 163 -15.09 1.68 -14.98
N ILE A 164 -14.36 2.29 -15.91
CA ILE A 164 -14.35 3.74 -16.12
C ILE A 164 -15.27 4.05 -17.30
N GLY A 165 -16.24 4.94 -17.07
CA GLY A 165 -17.20 5.34 -18.10
C GLY A 165 -16.59 6.30 -19.13
N PRO A 166 -17.30 6.58 -20.24
CA PRO A 166 -16.83 7.48 -21.29
C PRO A 166 -16.76 8.95 -20.85
N GLY A 167 -17.50 9.33 -19.80
CA GLY A 167 -17.45 10.66 -19.21
C GLY A 167 -16.26 10.83 -18.27
N LYS A 168 -15.69 12.05 -18.21
CA LYS A 168 -14.61 12.40 -17.26
C LYS A 168 -15.04 12.05 -15.83
N GLY A 169 -14.27 11.20 -15.16
CA GLY A 169 -14.55 10.81 -13.77
C GLY A 169 -15.69 9.86 -13.53
N GLN A 170 -16.29 9.29 -14.58
CA GLN A 170 -17.33 8.29 -14.39
C GLN A 170 -16.71 6.96 -13.95
N LEU A 171 -17.19 6.42 -12.83
CA LEU A 171 -16.75 5.17 -12.24
C LEU A 171 -17.95 4.26 -12.00
N SER A 172 -17.78 2.96 -12.23
CA SER A 172 -18.73 1.94 -11.80
C SER A 172 -17.95 0.84 -11.10
N ILE A 173 -18.14 0.73 -9.78
CA ILE A 173 -17.53 -0.32 -8.96
C ILE A 173 -18.56 -1.44 -8.77
N GLN A 174 -18.17 -2.67 -9.11
CA GLN A 174 -19.01 -3.83 -8.84
C GLN A 174 -19.00 -4.16 -7.34
N PRO A 175 -20.10 -4.74 -6.81
CA PRO A 175 -20.17 -5.16 -5.41
C PRO A 175 -18.94 -5.99 -5.02
N PRO A 176 -18.21 -5.59 -3.96
CA PRO A 176 -17.01 -6.31 -3.53
C PRO A 176 -17.37 -7.70 -3.01
N ALA A 177 -16.54 -8.68 -3.33
CA ALA A 177 -16.45 -9.92 -2.59
C ALA A 177 -15.50 -9.73 -1.39
N ALA A 178 -15.77 -10.43 -0.30
CA ALA A 178 -14.96 -10.39 0.92
C ALA A 178 -14.69 -11.79 1.47
N THR A 179 -13.57 -11.95 2.17
CA THR A 179 -13.30 -13.14 2.98
C THR A 179 -14.26 -13.22 4.19
N ARG A 180 -14.23 -14.31 4.97
CA ARG A 180 -15.12 -14.53 6.13
C ARG A 180 -14.36 -14.68 7.45
N MET A 181 -13.45 -13.76 7.74
CA MET A 181 -12.86 -13.55 9.05
C MET A 181 -13.87 -12.83 9.94
N ALA A 182 -13.91 -13.20 11.23
CA ALA A 182 -14.75 -12.56 12.23
C ALA A 182 -13.91 -11.63 13.10
N CYS A 183 -14.28 -10.35 13.16
CA CYS A 183 -13.66 -9.34 14.02
C CYS A 183 -14.73 -8.69 14.90
N PRO A 184 -14.72 -8.87 16.24
CA PRO A 184 -15.77 -8.40 17.12
C PRO A 184 -16.15 -6.91 16.94
N ASP A 185 -15.16 -6.06 16.63
CA ASP A 185 -15.34 -4.60 16.65
C ASP A 185 -15.43 -3.96 15.26
N SER A 186 -15.22 -4.70 14.17
CA SER A 186 -15.08 -4.10 12.82
C SER A 186 -15.99 -4.68 11.73
N MET A 187 -16.82 -5.67 12.04
CA MET A 187 -17.76 -6.24 11.05
C MET A 187 -18.82 -5.23 10.60
N ALA A 188 -19.44 -4.50 11.54
CA ALA A 188 -20.46 -3.50 11.21
C ALA A 188 -19.91 -2.35 10.36
N PHE A 189 -18.66 -1.95 10.64
CA PHE A 189 -17.94 -0.97 9.82
C PHE A 189 -17.75 -1.51 8.40
N GLU A 190 -17.23 -2.73 8.27
CA GLU A 190 -16.91 -3.35 6.99
C GLU A 190 -18.16 -3.52 6.12
N ASP A 191 -19.24 -4.09 6.66
CA ASP A 191 -20.49 -4.31 5.91
C ASP A 191 -21.00 -3.01 5.29
N ARG A 192 -20.90 -1.91 6.03
CA ARG A 192 -21.30 -0.60 5.54
C ARG A 192 -20.32 -0.06 4.52
N TYR A 193 -19.02 -0.25 4.72
CA TYR A 193 -18.00 0.15 3.76
C TYR A 193 -18.19 -0.56 2.41
N LEU A 194 -18.47 -1.87 2.40
CA LEU A 194 -18.73 -2.64 1.17
C LEU A 194 -19.95 -2.13 0.40
N LYS A 195 -21.05 -1.85 1.11
CA LYS A 195 -22.27 -1.26 0.52
C LYS A 195 -22.01 0.14 -0.04
N THR A 196 -21.20 0.92 0.64
CA THR A 196 -20.85 2.29 0.26
C THR A 196 -19.93 2.31 -0.94
N LEU A 197 -18.94 1.40 -0.99
CA LEU A 197 -18.02 1.31 -2.12
C LEU A 197 -18.75 0.98 -3.41
N ALA A 198 -19.75 0.09 -3.36
CA ALA A 198 -20.58 -0.28 -4.51
C ALA A 198 -21.49 0.85 -5.03
N SER A 199 -21.73 1.91 -4.24
CA SER A 199 -22.55 3.06 -4.65
C SER A 199 -21.75 4.24 -5.23
N MET A 200 -20.42 4.12 -5.28
CA MET A 200 -19.54 5.14 -5.85
C MET A 200 -19.69 5.20 -7.37
N THR A 201 -19.98 6.39 -7.88
CA THR A 201 -20.24 6.62 -9.32
C THR A 201 -19.26 7.58 -9.97
N ARG A 202 -18.50 8.30 -9.15
CA ARG A 202 -17.53 9.30 -9.60
C ARG A 202 -16.23 9.15 -8.85
N PHE A 203 -15.13 9.39 -9.56
CA PHE A 203 -13.81 9.53 -8.96
C PHE A 203 -13.17 10.83 -9.40
N GLU A 204 -12.28 11.33 -8.56
CA GLU A 204 -11.48 12.53 -8.82
C GLU A 204 -10.12 12.34 -8.15
N ARG A 205 -9.03 12.64 -8.88
CA ARG A 205 -7.69 12.67 -8.29
C ARG A 205 -7.27 14.11 -8.05
N ARG A 206 -6.82 14.39 -6.83
CA ARG A 206 -6.19 15.66 -6.44
C ARG A 206 -4.80 15.35 -5.91
N ASP A 207 -3.80 15.48 -6.76
CA ASP A 207 -2.40 15.14 -6.46
C ASP A 207 -2.23 13.72 -5.87
N THR A 208 -2.19 13.70 -4.54
CA THR A 208 -1.89 12.58 -3.66
C THR A 208 -3.17 11.95 -3.08
N GLN A 209 -4.33 12.51 -3.39
CA GLN A 209 -5.63 12.06 -2.91
C GLN A 209 -6.48 11.50 -4.05
N LEU A 210 -7.21 10.43 -3.73
CA LEU A 210 -8.28 9.91 -4.54
C LEU A 210 -9.59 10.15 -3.81
N ILE A 211 -10.53 10.81 -4.46
CA ILE A 211 -11.86 11.08 -3.92
C ILE A 211 -12.86 10.24 -4.71
N LEU A 212 -13.62 9.39 -4.01
CA LEU A 212 -14.76 8.67 -4.57
C LEU A 212 -16.04 9.31 -4.05
N SER A 213 -17.02 9.53 -4.94
CA SER A 213 -18.30 10.13 -4.55
C SER A 213 -19.49 9.38 -5.14
N ALA A 214 -20.52 9.25 -4.30
CA ALA A 214 -21.85 8.82 -4.70
C ALA A 214 -22.69 10.04 -5.14
N PRO A 215 -23.78 9.85 -5.91
CA PRO A 215 -24.73 10.92 -6.21
C PRO A 215 -25.46 11.33 -4.91
N ASN A 216 -25.36 12.61 -4.52
CA ASN A 216 -26.02 13.16 -3.31
C ASN A 216 -25.75 12.35 -2.03
N GLY A 217 -24.57 11.74 -1.92
CA GLY A 217 -24.32 10.72 -0.91
C GLY A 217 -22.92 10.80 -0.31
N PRO A 218 -22.41 9.67 0.21
CA PRO A 218 -21.12 9.66 0.89
C PRO A 218 -19.97 10.02 -0.05
N THR A 219 -18.95 10.62 0.55
CA THR A 219 -17.66 10.90 -0.09
C THR A 219 -16.57 10.18 0.68
N LEU A 220 -15.75 9.41 -0.03
CA LEU A 220 -14.60 8.69 0.51
C LEU A 220 -13.33 9.37 0.01
N THR A 221 -12.52 9.88 0.93
CA THR A 221 -11.23 10.48 0.60
C THR A 221 -10.12 9.53 1.00
N TYR A 222 -9.34 9.13 0.02
CA TYR A 222 -8.18 8.29 0.18
C TYR A 222 -6.91 9.09 -0.05
N ALA A 223 -5.82 8.70 0.61
CA ALA A 223 -4.48 9.17 0.32
C ALA A 223 -3.65 8.07 -0.34
N SER A 224 -2.78 8.46 -1.27
CA SER A 224 -1.87 7.57 -1.97
C SER A 224 -0.91 6.92 -0.98
N GLN A 225 -0.92 5.59 -0.92
CA GLN A 225 -0.01 4.86 -0.04
C GLN A 225 1.46 5.06 -0.41
N THR A 226 1.75 5.27 -1.70
CA THR A 226 3.11 5.62 -2.17
C THR A 226 3.62 6.93 -1.58
N LEU A 227 2.73 7.81 -1.11
CA LEU A 227 3.06 9.10 -0.53
C LEU A 227 2.90 9.15 0.99
N LEU A 228 2.00 8.33 1.55
CA LEU A 228 1.98 8.05 3.00
C LEU A 228 3.23 7.29 3.45
N ASN A 229 3.78 6.42 2.58
CA ASN A 229 5.02 5.69 2.84
C ASN A 229 6.27 6.47 2.38
N ARG A 230 6.11 7.64 1.74
CA ARG A 230 7.22 8.54 1.40
C ARG A 230 7.39 9.51 2.55
N THR A 231 8.31 9.20 3.46
CA THR A 231 8.80 10.13 4.48
C THR A 231 9.16 11.47 3.82
N VAL A 232 8.40 12.52 4.15
CA VAL A 232 8.83 13.90 3.89
C VAL A 232 10.02 14.10 4.81
N ALA A 233 11.22 14.22 4.25
CA ALA A 233 12.42 14.58 4.98
C ALA A 233 12.22 15.98 5.58
N GLY A 234 11.65 16.07 6.79
CA GLY A 234 11.38 17.35 7.43
C GLY A 234 10.25 17.38 8.45
N ALA A 235 10.17 16.43 9.38
CA ALA A 235 9.56 16.67 10.70
C ALA A 235 10.01 15.59 11.69
N SER A 236 10.35 16.02 12.90
CA SER A 236 11.07 15.28 13.94
C SER A 236 10.39 14.01 14.46
N GLY A 237 11.19 12.98 14.70
CA GLY A 237 11.10 12.18 15.93
C GLY A 237 9.83 11.36 16.15
N ALA A 238 9.42 10.56 15.16
CA ALA A 238 8.55 9.42 15.39
C ALA A 238 9.23 8.18 14.81
N ALA A 239 9.36 7.14 15.63
CA ALA A 239 9.84 5.84 15.17
C ALA A 239 8.85 5.35 14.10
N THR A 240 9.29 5.37 12.84
CA THR A 240 8.43 5.19 11.66
C THR A 240 8.78 3.87 11.01
N THR A 241 7.75 3.16 10.52
CA THR A 241 7.94 1.95 9.75
C THR A 241 8.56 2.27 8.38
N GLU A 242 9.39 1.37 7.85
CA GLU A 242 10.18 1.63 6.65
C GLU A 242 10.14 0.43 5.70
N ASP A 243 9.66 0.62 4.47
CA ASP A 243 9.79 -0.38 3.39
C ASP A 243 11.11 -0.19 2.64
N ARG A 244 11.87 -1.27 2.39
CA ARG A 244 13.07 -1.25 1.54
C ARG A 244 13.02 -2.33 0.48
N ILE A 245 13.56 -2.02 -0.70
CA ILE A 245 13.89 -3.02 -1.71
C ILE A 245 15.41 -3.11 -1.80
N LEU A 246 15.95 -4.30 -1.52
CA LEU A 246 17.38 -4.54 -1.45
C LEU A 246 17.78 -5.62 -2.45
N ASP A 247 18.94 -5.43 -3.08
CA ASP A 247 19.66 -6.56 -3.67
C ASP A 247 20.55 -7.18 -2.59
N VAL A 248 20.49 -8.50 -2.42
CA VAL A 248 21.26 -9.29 -1.45
C VAL A 248 22.28 -10.13 -2.22
N ASP A 249 23.54 -10.02 -1.84
CA ASP A 249 24.64 -10.74 -2.46
C ASP A 249 24.54 -12.25 -2.21
N SER A 250 25.12 -13.01 -3.14
CA SER A 250 25.31 -14.45 -3.08
C SER A 250 26.36 -14.92 -2.07
N GLN A 251 27.03 -13.98 -1.41
CA GLN A 251 28.03 -14.21 -0.39
C GLN A 251 27.77 -13.36 0.87
N MET A 252 27.88 -13.99 2.03
CA MET A 252 27.94 -13.29 3.32
C MET A 252 29.37 -12.83 3.62
N ALA A 253 29.50 -11.73 4.35
CA ALA A 253 30.78 -11.22 4.83
C ALA A 253 30.93 -11.40 6.35
N ASP A 254 32.18 -11.46 6.81
CA ASP A 254 32.49 -11.37 8.24
C ASP A 254 32.15 -9.96 8.75
N CYS A 255 31.44 -9.92 9.87
CA CYS A 255 31.03 -8.69 10.52
C CYS A 255 31.04 -8.88 12.04
N VAL A 256 31.09 -7.77 12.79
CA VAL A 256 31.09 -7.79 14.25
C VAL A 256 29.91 -6.95 14.76
N GLY A 257 29.02 -7.58 15.50
CA GLY A 257 28.02 -6.91 16.34
C GLY A 257 28.43 -7.04 17.80
N VAL A 258 27.62 -7.73 18.59
CA VAL A 258 27.98 -8.15 19.97
C VAL A 258 29.12 -9.18 19.97
N ALA A 259 29.21 -9.97 18.91
CA ALA A 259 30.26 -10.96 18.68
C ALA A 259 30.54 -11.08 17.16
N PRO A 260 31.70 -11.66 16.75
CA PRO A 260 31.98 -11.99 15.36
C PRO A 260 30.94 -12.95 14.78
N ARG A 261 30.42 -12.64 13.60
CA ARG A 261 29.42 -13.45 12.88
C ARG A 261 29.47 -13.18 11.38
N LYS A 262 28.67 -13.92 10.62
CA LYS A 262 28.39 -13.60 9.21
C LYS A 262 27.20 -12.63 9.12
N CYS A 263 27.32 -11.66 8.22
CA CYS A 263 26.26 -10.72 7.84
C CYS A 263 25.97 -10.84 6.35
N LEU A 264 24.72 -10.53 5.99
CA LEU A 264 24.36 -10.35 4.59
C LEU A 264 25.10 -9.13 4.03
N ARG A 265 25.42 -9.17 2.75
CA ARG A 265 25.86 -7.99 2.00
C ARG A 265 24.67 -7.54 1.16
N VAL A 266 24.27 -6.30 1.31
CA VAL A 266 23.09 -5.74 0.64
C VAL A 266 23.44 -4.42 -0.04
N ARG A 267 22.65 -4.04 -1.02
CA ARG A 267 22.66 -2.69 -1.59
C ARG A 267 21.23 -2.25 -1.87
N ALA A 268 21.01 -0.95 -1.96
CA ALA A 268 19.75 -0.44 -2.46
C ALA A 268 19.48 -1.04 -3.85
N ALA A 269 18.27 -1.57 -4.05
CA ALA A 269 17.89 -2.07 -5.35
C ALA A 269 17.75 -0.89 -6.31
N ASP A 270 18.72 -0.75 -7.20
CA ASP A 270 18.67 0.14 -8.34
C ASP A 270 18.86 -0.68 -9.62
N ASP A 271 18.34 -0.17 -10.73
CA ASP A 271 18.49 -0.82 -12.03
C ASP A 271 19.80 -0.41 -12.73
N SER A 272 20.58 0.48 -12.11
CA SER A 272 21.89 0.92 -12.61
C SER A 272 23.02 -0.06 -12.27
N GLY A 273 22.82 -0.92 -11.26
CA GLY A 273 23.81 -1.81 -10.67
C GLY A 273 24.96 -1.11 -9.95
N LYS A 274 24.85 0.19 -9.67
CA LYS A 274 25.95 1.03 -9.17
C LYS A 274 25.90 1.30 -7.68
N SER A 275 24.80 0.98 -6.98
CA SER A 275 24.76 1.10 -5.53
C SER A 275 25.88 0.30 -4.86
N GLN A 276 26.47 0.90 -3.85
CA GLN A 276 27.55 0.31 -3.07
C GLN A 276 27.01 -0.81 -2.19
N TRP A 277 27.80 -1.87 -2.05
CA TRP A 277 27.50 -2.97 -1.13
C TRP A 277 27.79 -2.55 0.30
N GLU A 278 26.84 -2.81 1.18
CA GLU A 278 26.88 -2.53 2.61
C GLU A 278 26.64 -3.81 3.40
N LEU A 279 27.10 -3.82 4.65
CA LEU A 279 26.85 -4.93 5.56
C LEU A 279 25.49 -4.76 6.23
N TRP A 280 24.69 -5.82 6.17
CA TRP A 280 23.40 -5.88 6.83
C TRP A 280 23.48 -6.71 8.11
N TYR A 281 23.42 -6.02 9.24
CA TYR A 281 23.61 -6.59 10.56
C TYR A 281 22.32 -7.19 11.15
N ALA A 282 21.16 -6.68 10.73
CA ALA A 282 19.88 -7.11 11.27
C ALA A 282 19.42 -8.46 10.71
N HIS A 283 18.64 -9.19 11.48
CA HIS A 283 17.92 -10.36 10.98
C HIS A 283 16.71 -9.91 10.15
N ILE A 284 16.36 -10.69 9.12
CA ILE A 284 15.16 -10.47 8.32
C ILE A 284 14.27 -11.69 8.53
N ASP A 285 13.18 -11.51 9.28
CA ASP A 285 12.22 -12.58 9.58
C ASP A 285 11.62 -13.12 8.28
N GLY A 286 11.66 -14.44 8.10
CA GLY A 286 11.11 -15.12 6.93
C GLY A 286 12.00 -15.10 5.68
N PHE A 287 13.20 -14.51 5.73
CA PHE A 287 14.18 -14.58 4.64
C PHE A 287 15.24 -15.65 4.89
N GLU A 288 15.22 -16.69 4.07
CA GLU A 288 16.20 -17.77 4.09
C GLU A 288 17.22 -17.61 2.96
N TRP A 289 18.38 -17.07 3.29
CA TRP A 289 19.47 -16.90 2.33
C TRP A 289 20.14 -18.24 1.97
N LYS A 290 20.47 -18.43 0.69
CA LYS A 290 21.23 -19.59 0.20
C LYS A 290 22.55 -19.13 -0.46
N PRO A 291 23.65 -19.86 -0.22
CA PRO A 291 24.92 -19.55 -0.86
C PRO A 291 24.84 -19.70 -2.38
N GLY A 292 25.46 -18.77 -3.11
CA GLY A 292 25.49 -18.80 -4.57
C GLY A 292 24.21 -18.30 -5.25
N VAL A 293 23.32 -17.60 -4.54
CA VAL A 293 22.11 -16.99 -5.10
C VAL A 293 22.08 -15.51 -4.73
N GLU A 294 21.96 -14.63 -5.73
CA GLU A 294 21.62 -13.22 -5.52
C GLU A 294 20.10 -13.05 -5.45
N TYR A 295 19.64 -12.20 -4.54
CA TYR A 295 18.23 -11.93 -4.34
C TYR A 295 17.92 -10.46 -4.57
N ARG A 296 16.71 -10.14 -5.04
CA ARG A 296 16.07 -8.84 -4.80
C ARG A 296 14.88 -9.08 -3.92
N VAL A 297 14.85 -8.45 -2.76
CA VAL A 297 13.80 -8.64 -1.75
C VAL A 297 13.16 -7.33 -1.40
N LYS A 298 11.85 -7.35 -1.15
CA LYS A 298 11.15 -6.28 -0.46
C LYS A 298 11.01 -6.66 1.01
N ILE A 299 11.43 -5.78 1.89
CA ILE A 299 11.36 -5.95 3.34
C ILE A 299 10.59 -4.79 3.98
N HIS A 300 9.94 -5.08 5.10
CA HIS A 300 9.25 -4.11 5.95
C HIS A 300 9.96 -4.01 7.30
N GLY A 301 10.32 -2.81 7.68
CA GLY A 301 10.96 -2.47 8.95
C GLY A 301 9.95 -1.85 9.91
N GLU A 302 9.87 -2.39 11.11
CA GLU A 302 9.07 -1.82 12.20
C GLU A 302 9.98 -1.43 13.36
N PRO A 303 9.75 -0.28 14.02
CA PRO A 303 10.52 0.08 15.20
C PRO A 303 10.19 -0.86 16.36
N VAL A 304 11.23 -1.35 17.04
CA VAL A 304 11.07 -2.14 18.26
C VAL A 304 10.99 -1.19 19.45
N ALA A 305 9.92 -1.26 20.23
CA ALA A 305 9.82 -0.49 21.48
C ALA A 305 10.79 -1.05 22.53
N ASN A 306 11.64 -0.17 23.08
CA ASN A 306 12.66 -0.50 24.08
C ASN A 306 13.58 -1.67 23.65
N PRO A 307 14.34 -1.53 22.55
CA PRO A 307 15.26 -2.57 22.13
C PRO A 307 16.34 -2.76 23.22
N PRO A 308 16.81 -4.00 23.44
CA PRO A 308 18.03 -4.23 24.22
C PRO A 308 19.18 -3.35 23.70
N ALA A 309 20.09 -2.92 24.59
CA ALA A 309 21.17 -1.99 24.24
C ALA A 309 22.01 -2.43 23.02
N ASP A 310 22.09 -3.74 22.79
CA ASP A 310 22.91 -4.36 21.75
C ASP A 310 22.11 -4.89 20.55
N ALA A 311 20.81 -4.59 20.48
CA ALA A 311 19.91 -5.03 19.42
C ALA A 311 19.56 -3.88 18.47
N SER A 312 19.22 -4.22 17.22
CA SER A 312 18.71 -3.24 16.27
C SER A 312 17.42 -2.62 16.81
N SER A 313 17.27 -1.31 16.65
CA SER A 313 16.02 -0.60 16.93
C SER A 313 14.92 -0.91 15.92
N MET A 314 15.21 -1.72 14.89
CA MET A 314 14.29 -2.10 13.82
C MET A 314 14.16 -3.62 13.74
N ARG A 315 12.92 -4.11 13.63
CA ARG A 315 12.60 -5.48 13.26
C ARG A 315 12.28 -5.51 11.76
N TRP A 316 12.99 -6.33 11.01
CA TRP A 316 12.77 -6.46 9.57
C TRP A 316 12.07 -7.77 9.25
N THR A 317 11.02 -7.70 8.43
CA THR A 317 10.27 -8.86 7.95
C THR A 317 10.30 -8.89 6.43
N LEU A 318 10.50 -10.08 5.85
CA LEU A 318 10.38 -10.28 4.42
C LEU A 318 8.93 -10.05 3.99
N VAL A 319 8.72 -9.13 3.05
CA VAL A 319 7.42 -8.93 2.39
C VAL A 319 7.32 -9.84 1.18
N GLU A 320 8.36 -9.84 0.33
CA GLU A 320 8.36 -10.55 -0.94
C GLU A 320 9.80 -10.76 -1.46
N VAL A 321 10.05 -11.91 -2.10
CA VAL A 321 11.22 -12.11 -2.95
C VAL A 321 10.85 -11.74 -4.39
N ILE A 322 11.39 -10.63 -4.88
CA ILE A 322 11.09 -10.08 -6.22
C ILE A 322 11.84 -10.85 -7.31
N ARG A 323 13.10 -11.23 -7.05
CA ARG A 323 13.87 -12.11 -7.94
C ARG A 323 14.90 -12.92 -7.16
N GLU A 324 15.19 -14.11 -7.65
CA GLU A 324 16.32 -14.95 -7.26
C GLU A 324 17.13 -15.26 -8.52
N THR A 325 18.44 -15.12 -8.46
CA THR A 325 19.31 -15.36 -9.61
C THR A 325 20.55 -16.12 -9.14
N PRO A 326 20.84 -17.32 -9.68
CA PRO A 326 22.07 -18.01 -9.38
C PRO A 326 23.27 -17.12 -9.72
N ALA A 327 24.18 -16.96 -8.75
CA ALA A 327 25.42 -16.25 -8.96
C ALA A 327 26.32 -17.03 -9.93
N ARG A 328 26.95 -16.30 -10.84
CA ARG A 328 27.75 -16.86 -11.93
C ARG A 328 29.21 -17.05 -11.52
#